data_AF-A0A7X6US14-F1
#
_entry.id   AF-A0A7X6US14-F1
#
_cell.length_a   1.000
_cell.length_b   1.000
_cell.length_c   1.000
_cell.angle_alpha   90.00
_cell.angle_beta   90.00
_cell.angle_gamma   90.00
#
_symmetry.space_group_name_H-M   'P 1'
#
loop_
_entity.id
_entity.type
_entity.pdbx_description
1 polymer ?
#
loop_
_entity_poly.entity_id
_entity_poly.type
_entity_poly.pdbx_seq_one_letter_code
_entity_poly.pdbx_strand_id
1 'polypeptide(L)'
;MKINVHTEINNKTSRRLCDNITNFCANFRFKQVRLKLVALVFLFAFVVNTNANMTVSYDFDGDGICDPTVYVSKIGTWYSSMSDSAGAMSTLHWGWDETRPVPGDYDGDGIADFAVYHQPTGLWYIYLSESKSVWIVQWGWGETRPVSGDFDGDGRSNPTVYDQATGNWYSLLEYGLKAKNLNWGWSETRPVPGDFDGDGITDHAVFHRETGDWYILESTTSSMVKINWGWSETRPVPGDYDGDGRTDLAVYYPQRGVWYILSGKNRDVFQTFILGGKECDPVPGDYDGDGKTDLAVYHRKTGVWTMLLSGSGEYRRLQFGWNEATPLPAYENGGIKGQVMLAFGDSITRGFGSSSGGPQTAYPMRLENMLEPFFGGHFVSINSGVNGESTGGGSKRFVSMLQQYKPDLLLLLEGTNDHGKGDDFGSIESRLRWMISAAQQFGAKVIIGTIPPVISTEERDRAEQQMRIQAFNPRIYKIASDYGIPVAPVYEAITANRGWETKYMDRSTGNHPNDAGYQFVVDAFFKTITTEIENGGLY
;
A
#
# COMPACT_ATOMS: atom_id res chain seq x y z
N MET A 1 27.54 -24.81 -74.53
CA MET A 1 27.42 -25.05 -73.09
C MET A 1 28.82 -25.25 -72.51
N LYS A 2 29.09 -24.61 -71.36
CA LYS A 2 30.28 -24.67 -70.49
C LYS A 2 31.23 -23.46 -70.58
N ILE A 3 30.86 -22.51 -69.71
CA ILE A 3 31.67 -21.45 -69.13
C ILE A 3 32.78 -22.09 -68.29
N ASN A 4 33.92 -21.41 -68.27
CA ASN A 4 35.20 -21.85 -67.75
C ASN A 4 35.64 -20.85 -66.66
N VAL A 5 36.53 -21.30 -65.76
CA VAL A 5 37.43 -20.51 -64.88
C VAL A 5 36.80 -19.97 -63.56
N HIS A 6 37.32 -20.12 -62.32
CA HIS A 6 38.50 -20.77 -61.73
C HIS A 6 38.20 -21.11 -60.25
N THR A 7 38.65 -22.27 -59.79
CA THR A 7 38.91 -22.59 -58.37
C THR A 7 40.27 -23.27 -58.32
N GLU A 8 41.20 -22.72 -57.55
CA GLU A 8 42.43 -23.39 -57.10
C GLU A 8 42.80 -22.85 -55.72
N ILE A 9 42.93 -23.76 -54.74
CA ILE A 9 44.16 -24.00 -53.98
C ILE A 9 43.99 -25.36 -53.30
N ASN A 10 44.97 -26.22 -53.52
CA ASN A 10 44.96 -27.63 -53.15
C ASN A 10 46.20 -27.94 -52.29
N ASN A 11 45.98 -28.70 -51.21
CA ASN A 11 46.87 -29.67 -50.55
C ASN A 11 48.28 -29.25 -50.03
N LYS A 12 48.49 -29.44 -48.71
CA LYS A 12 49.15 -30.67 -48.21
C LYS A 12 49.08 -30.81 -46.68
N THR A 13 48.76 -32.03 -46.27
CA THR A 13 48.61 -32.57 -44.93
C THR A 13 49.92 -33.05 -44.31
N SER A 14 50.00 -32.90 -42.97
CA SER A 14 50.64 -33.79 -41.98
C SER A 14 52.18 -33.83 -41.81
N ARG A 15 52.65 -33.45 -40.61
CA ARG A 15 53.30 -34.34 -39.61
C ARG A 15 53.97 -33.55 -38.47
N ARG A 16 53.65 -33.99 -37.23
CA ARG A 16 54.49 -34.07 -36.00
C ARG A 16 55.09 -32.76 -35.44
N LEU A 17 54.74 -32.39 -34.20
CA LEU A 17 55.27 -32.90 -32.92
C LEU A 17 56.79 -32.70 -32.78
N CYS A 18 57.17 -32.02 -31.70
CA CYS A 18 58.54 -31.83 -31.15
C CYS A 18 59.44 -30.85 -31.92
N ASP A 19 59.61 -29.64 -31.39
CA ASP A 19 60.78 -29.30 -30.56
C ASP A 19 60.99 -27.78 -30.43
N ASN A 20 61.25 -27.35 -29.18
CA ASN A 20 61.76 -26.05 -28.74
C ASN A 20 60.75 -24.89 -28.85
N ILE A 21 60.23 -24.29 -27.76
CA ILE A 21 60.88 -23.64 -26.62
C ILE A 21 59.75 -23.57 -25.56
N THR A 22 59.73 -24.25 -24.41
CA THR A 22 60.73 -24.44 -23.35
C THR A 22 61.60 -23.21 -23.13
N ASN A 23 61.01 -22.16 -22.55
CA ASN A 23 61.68 -21.30 -21.58
C ASN A 23 60.63 -20.57 -20.73
N PHE A 24 59.94 -21.36 -19.93
CA PHE A 24 59.41 -20.93 -18.65
C PHE A 24 60.46 -21.30 -17.59
N CYS A 25 60.61 -20.45 -16.56
CA CYS A 25 61.45 -20.62 -15.36
C CYS A 25 62.91 -20.11 -15.42
N ALA A 26 63.09 -18.84 -15.11
CA ALA A 26 64.10 -18.47 -14.12
C ALA A 26 63.47 -17.50 -13.12
N ASN A 27 63.31 -17.99 -11.90
CA ASN A 27 63.07 -17.24 -10.66
C ASN A 27 61.69 -16.59 -10.49
N PHE A 28 60.74 -17.32 -9.90
CA PHE A 28 60.16 -16.91 -8.61
C PHE A 28 59.45 -18.12 -7.98
N ARG A 29 59.79 -18.40 -6.72
CA ARG A 29 59.52 -19.65 -5.99
C ARG A 29 58.51 -19.40 -4.86
N PHE A 30 57.53 -20.32 -4.75
CA PHE A 30 56.69 -20.66 -3.57
C PHE A 30 55.70 -19.56 -3.08
N LYS A 31 54.48 -19.83 -2.58
CA LYS A 31 53.78 -21.03 -2.08
C LYS A 31 52.27 -20.66 -1.98
N GLN A 32 51.39 -21.61 -2.28
CA GLN A 32 49.97 -21.73 -1.83
C GLN A 32 48.99 -20.58 -2.15
N VAL A 33 47.94 -20.86 -2.95
CA VAL A 33 46.54 -21.07 -2.52
C VAL A 33 45.72 -21.46 -3.76
N ARG A 34 44.90 -22.51 -3.64
CA ARG A 34 43.91 -22.92 -4.64
C ARG A 34 42.70 -21.98 -4.56
N LEU A 35 42.27 -21.35 -5.65
CA LEU A 35 40.86 -21.03 -5.88
C LEU A 35 40.55 -20.83 -7.37
N LYS A 36 39.34 -21.24 -7.73
CA LYS A 36 38.86 -21.67 -9.05
C LYS A 36 38.64 -20.51 -10.03
N LEU A 37 38.82 -20.82 -11.32
CA LEU A 37 38.25 -20.11 -12.47
C LEU A 37 36.76 -19.79 -12.22
N VAL A 38 36.40 -18.50 -12.19
CA VAL A 38 35.27 -17.84 -12.89
C VAL A 38 35.49 -16.32 -12.71
N ALA A 39 36.08 -15.65 -13.69
CA ALA A 39 36.06 -14.19 -13.80
C ALA A 39 36.64 -13.78 -15.17
N LEU A 40 35.86 -13.97 -16.24
CA LEU A 40 36.18 -13.34 -17.53
C LEU A 40 34.97 -13.23 -18.47
N VAL A 41 33.88 -12.60 -18.02
CA VAL A 41 32.87 -11.98 -18.90
C VAL A 41 32.25 -10.82 -18.09
N PHE A 42 31.92 -9.72 -18.77
CA PHE A 42 31.36 -8.45 -18.28
C PHE A 42 32.38 -7.37 -17.86
N LEU A 43 32.92 -6.72 -18.89
CA LEU A 43 33.27 -5.31 -18.82
C LEU A 43 32.67 -4.62 -20.06
N PHE A 44 31.36 -4.38 -20.04
CA PHE A 44 30.76 -3.35 -20.89
C PHE A 44 30.79 -2.06 -20.06
N ALA A 45 31.68 -1.16 -20.44
CA ALA A 45 31.68 0.19 -19.93
C ALA A 45 30.45 0.89 -20.53
N PHE A 46 29.42 1.10 -19.70
CA PHE A 46 28.36 2.06 -20.01
C PHE A 46 29.01 3.44 -20.12
N VAL A 47 28.84 4.09 -21.26
CA VAL A 47 28.99 5.53 -21.36
C VAL A 47 27.81 6.10 -20.57
N VAL A 48 28.09 6.65 -19.39
CA VAL A 48 27.11 7.45 -18.65
C VAL A 48 26.77 8.63 -19.55
N ASN A 49 25.58 8.62 -20.13
CA ASN A 49 25.02 9.80 -20.74
C ASN A 49 24.65 10.73 -19.57
N THR A 50 25.47 11.75 -19.31
CA THR A 50 25.31 12.66 -18.17
C THR A 50 24.18 13.66 -18.33
N ASN A 51 23.22 13.39 -19.21
CA ASN A 51 21.94 14.05 -19.23
C ASN A 51 20.96 13.06 -18.60
N ALA A 52 20.82 13.12 -17.27
CA ALA A 52 19.67 12.53 -16.61
C ALA A 52 18.45 13.28 -17.16
N ASN A 53 17.85 12.76 -18.24
CA ASN A 53 16.48 13.12 -18.56
C ASN A 53 15.68 12.62 -17.35
N MET A 54 15.10 13.53 -16.59
CA MET A 54 14.17 13.17 -15.52
C MET A 54 13.12 12.26 -16.13
N THR A 55 12.96 11.06 -15.57
CA THR A 55 11.98 10.09 -16.05
C THR A 55 10.58 10.67 -15.81
N VAL A 56 9.79 10.80 -16.87
CA VAL A 56 8.42 11.27 -16.75
C VAL A 56 7.60 10.13 -16.18
N SER A 57 6.94 10.40 -15.05
CA SER A 57 6.17 9.37 -14.38
C SER A 57 4.99 8.94 -15.24
N TYR A 58 4.77 7.63 -15.36
CA TYR A 58 3.66 7.03 -16.11
C TYR A 58 3.68 7.38 -17.62
N ASP A 59 4.85 7.61 -18.20
CA ASP A 59 5.06 7.67 -19.65
C ASP A 59 5.25 6.24 -20.19
N PHE A 60 4.21 5.63 -20.76
CA PHE A 60 4.23 4.24 -21.23
C PHE A 60 4.58 4.10 -22.71
N ASP A 61 4.57 5.19 -23.48
CA ASP A 61 4.93 5.22 -24.90
C ASP A 61 6.34 5.81 -25.18
N GLY A 62 6.95 6.45 -24.18
CA GLY A 62 8.30 7.00 -24.20
C GLY A 62 8.38 8.36 -24.88
N ASP A 63 7.28 9.11 -25.00
CA ASP A 63 7.25 10.42 -25.64
C ASP A 63 7.59 11.59 -24.71
N GLY A 64 7.86 11.30 -23.43
CA GLY A 64 8.17 12.28 -22.40
C GLY A 64 6.94 12.98 -21.85
N ILE A 65 5.75 12.40 -21.99
CA ILE A 65 4.49 12.91 -21.46
C ILE A 65 3.84 11.83 -20.59
N CYS A 66 3.28 12.22 -19.45
CA CYS A 66 2.53 11.31 -18.61
C CYS A 66 1.26 10.84 -19.33
N ASP A 67 1.04 9.53 -19.37
CA ASP A 67 -0.15 8.93 -19.95
C ASP A 67 -1.26 8.78 -18.91
N PRO A 68 -2.40 9.48 -19.08
CA PRO A 68 -3.57 9.27 -18.24
C PRO A 68 -3.96 7.80 -18.26
N THR A 69 -3.95 7.15 -17.09
CA THR A 69 -4.09 5.70 -16.99
C THR A 69 -5.06 5.33 -15.87
N VAL A 70 -5.91 4.33 -16.11
CA VAL A 70 -6.70 3.67 -15.07
C VAL A 70 -6.40 2.17 -15.01
N TYR A 71 -6.42 1.61 -13.81
CA TYR A 71 -6.24 0.18 -13.55
C TYR A 71 -7.47 -0.42 -12.88
N VAL A 72 -7.92 -1.57 -13.37
CA VAL A 72 -9.11 -2.27 -12.87
C VAL A 72 -8.67 -3.57 -12.22
N SER A 73 -8.46 -3.54 -10.90
CA SER A 73 -7.88 -4.65 -10.13
C SER A 73 -8.63 -5.96 -10.30
N LYS A 74 -9.96 -5.95 -10.22
CA LYS A 74 -10.81 -7.14 -10.31
C LYS A 74 -10.57 -7.99 -11.57
N ILE A 75 -10.15 -7.36 -12.66
CA ILE A 75 -9.88 -8.02 -13.95
C ILE A 75 -8.44 -7.84 -14.43
N GLY A 76 -7.59 -7.18 -13.63
CA GLY A 76 -6.19 -6.96 -13.96
C GLY A 76 -5.92 -6.19 -15.25
N THR A 77 -6.75 -5.20 -15.58
CA THR A 77 -6.68 -4.53 -16.88
C THR A 77 -6.34 -3.05 -16.74
N TRP A 78 -5.37 -2.61 -17.54
CA TRP A 78 -4.93 -1.23 -17.67
C TRP A 78 -5.57 -0.59 -18.89
N TYR A 79 -6.03 0.65 -18.75
CA TYR A 79 -6.50 1.49 -19.84
C TYR A 79 -5.74 2.80 -19.81
N SER A 80 -5.01 3.09 -20.87
CA SER A 80 -4.16 4.28 -20.96
C SER A 80 -4.53 5.09 -22.19
N SER A 81 -4.58 6.40 -22.06
CA SER A 81 -4.80 7.33 -23.18
C SER A 81 -3.45 7.84 -23.66
N MET A 82 -2.80 7.12 -24.57
CA MET A 82 -1.41 7.43 -24.97
C MET A 82 -1.29 8.81 -25.60
N SER A 83 -0.27 9.57 -25.20
CA SER A 83 0.05 10.92 -25.71
C SER A 83 0.39 10.91 -27.20
N ASP A 84 1.14 9.92 -27.68
CA ASP A 84 1.62 9.82 -29.07
C ASP A 84 0.51 9.59 -30.12
N SER A 85 -0.64 9.08 -29.68
CA SER A 85 -1.68 8.50 -30.54
C SER A 85 -2.92 9.39 -30.69
N ALA A 86 -2.78 10.69 -30.41
CA ALA A 86 -3.89 11.64 -30.33
C ALA A 86 -5.00 11.19 -29.35
N GLY A 87 -4.62 10.50 -28.26
CA GLY A 87 -5.53 10.00 -27.24
C GLY A 87 -6.25 8.71 -27.62
N ALA A 88 -5.67 7.84 -28.45
CA ALA A 88 -6.21 6.51 -28.66
C ALA A 88 -6.05 5.69 -27.37
N MET A 89 -7.12 5.00 -26.96
CA MET A 89 -7.05 4.16 -25.78
C MET A 89 -6.27 2.87 -26.06
N SER A 90 -5.19 2.67 -25.31
CA SER A 90 -4.51 1.40 -25.16
C SER A 90 -5.20 0.55 -24.10
N THR A 91 -5.18 -0.78 -24.28
CA THR A 91 -5.69 -1.73 -23.29
C THR A 91 -4.68 -2.85 -23.11
N LEU A 92 -4.23 -3.04 -21.87
CA LEU A 92 -3.28 -4.08 -21.50
C LEU A 92 -3.87 -4.96 -20.39
N HIS A 93 -3.93 -6.27 -20.62
CA HIS A 93 -4.32 -7.24 -19.59
C HIS A 93 -3.06 -7.69 -18.85
N TRP A 94 -2.77 -7.04 -17.72
CA TRP A 94 -1.58 -7.31 -16.93
C TRP A 94 -1.91 -7.18 -15.44
N GLY A 95 -2.06 -8.34 -14.78
CA GLY A 95 -2.53 -8.45 -13.40
C GLY A 95 -3.81 -9.29 -13.30
N TRP A 96 -4.37 -9.34 -12.11
CA TRP A 96 -5.63 -10.02 -11.79
C TRP A 96 -6.19 -9.45 -10.48
N ASP A 97 -7.30 -10.00 -10.00
CA ASP A 97 -7.84 -9.67 -8.68
C ASP A 97 -6.75 -9.76 -7.60
N GLU A 98 -6.84 -8.95 -6.55
CA GLU A 98 -5.82 -8.88 -5.48
C GLU A 98 -4.44 -8.29 -5.89
N THR A 99 -4.22 -7.92 -7.16
CA THR A 99 -3.02 -7.20 -7.56
C THR A 99 -3.20 -5.67 -7.53
N ARG A 100 -2.12 -4.96 -7.21
CA ARG A 100 -2.06 -3.50 -7.15
C ARG A 100 -1.11 -2.96 -8.22
N PRO A 101 -1.44 -1.86 -8.92
CA PRO A 101 -0.56 -1.25 -9.90
C PRO A 101 0.56 -0.48 -9.19
N VAL A 102 1.79 -0.63 -9.68
CA VAL A 102 2.99 0.04 -9.12
C VAL A 102 4.00 0.36 -10.23
N PRO A 103 3.59 1.10 -11.27
CA PRO A 103 4.48 1.35 -12.40
C PRO A 103 5.68 2.21 -11.99
N GLY A 104 6.73 2.10 -12.79
CA GLY A 104 8.01 2.77 -12.62
C GLY A 104 8.97 2.28 -13.68
N ASP A 105 10.08 2.96 -13.89
CA ASP A 105 11.11 2.57 -14.85
C ASP A 105 12.10 1.58 -14.19
N TYR A 106 11.81 0.27 -14.20
CA TYR A 106 12.61 -0.73 -13.48
C TYR A 106 13.82 -1.24 -14.28
N ASP A 107 13.83 -1.10 -15.61
CA ASP A 107 15.00 -1.43 -16.45
C ASP A 107 15.88 -0.22 -16.81
N GLY A 108 15.43 1.00 -16.53
CA GLY A 108 16.19 2.24 -16.69
C GLY A 108 16.22 2.74 -18.13
N ASP A 109 15.21 2.41 -18.93
CA ASP A 109 15.11 2.83 -20.33
C ASP A 109 14.42 4.18 -20.53
N GLY A 110 13.95 4.78 -19.43
CA GLY A 110 13.24 6.05 -19.40
C GLY A 110 11.74 5.93 -19.66
N ILE A 111 11.21 4.71 -19.86
CA ILE A 111 9.80 4.43 -20.10
C ILE A 111 9.24 3.73 -18.85
N ALA A 112 8.02 4.08 -18.46
CA ALA A 112 7.36 3.43 -17.35
C ALA A 112 7.02 1.96 -17.68
N ASP A 113 7.38 1.04 -16.79
CA ASP A 113 6.99 -0.36 -16.88
C ASP A 113 5.61 -0.62 -16.30
N PHE A 114 4.90 -1.56 -16.90
CA PHE A 114 3.68 -2.10 -16.32
C PHE A 114 4.03 -3.10 -15.21
N ALA A 115 3.96 -2.63 -13.96
CA ALA A 115 4.24 -3.45 -12.80
C ALA A 115 3.00 -3.64 -11.92
N VAL A 116 2.79 -4.88 -11.46
CA VAL A 116 1.77 -5.21 -10.47
C VAL A 116 2.38 -5.94 -9.27
N TYR A 117 1.87 -5.61 -8.09
CA TYR A 117 2.18 -6.26 -6.82
C TYR A 117 1.01 -7.13 -6.40
N HIS A 118 1.23 -8.43 -6.28
CA HIS A 118 0.23 -9.36 -5.78
C HIS A 118 0.15 -9.26 -4.26
N GLN A 119 -0.87 -8.55 -3.77
CA GLN A 119 -0.97 -8.14 -2.38
C GLN A 119 -0.82 -9.33 -1.41
N PRO A 120 -1.53 -10.46 -1.57
CA PRO A 120 -1.51 -11.54 -0.58
C PRO A 120 -0.15 -12.21 -0.42
N THR A 121 0.62 -12.36 -1.50
CA THR A 121 1.90 -13.08 -1.47
C THR A 121 3.11 -12.16 -1.40
N GLY A 122 2.98 -10.91 -1.82
CA GLY A 122 4.10 -9.99 -1.98
C GLY A 122 5.00 -10.27 -3.18
N LEU A 123 4.45 -10.88 -4.24
CA LEU A 123 5.16 -11.08 -5.50
C LEU A 123 4.98 -9.86 -6.39
N TRP A 124 6.06 -9.40 -6.99
CA TRP A 124 6.06 -8.38 -8.04
C TRP A 124 6.10 -9.05 -9.41
N TYR A 125 5.33 -8.52 -10.34
CA TYR A 125 5.31 -8.90 -11.75
C TYR A 125 5.50 -7.64 -12.58
N ILE A 126 6.69 -7.47 -13.12
CA ILE A 126 7.13 -6.26 -13.82
C ILE A 126 7.29 -6.63 -15.30
N TYR A 127 6.50 -6.00 -16.16
CA TYR A 127 6.60 -6.13 -17.61
C TYR A 127 7.50 -5.03 -18.14
N LEU A 128 8.73 -5.41 -18.50
CA LEU A 128 9.81 -4.52 -18.86
C LEU A 128 9.63 -3.93 -20.26
N SER A 129 9.67 -2.61 -20.38
CA SER A 129 9.51 -1.79 -21.57
C SER A 129 10.59 -2.10 -22.61
N GLU A 130 11.87 -2.15 -22.24
CA GLU A 130 12.97 -2.31 -23.20
C GLU A 130 12.95 -3.71 -23.81
N SER A 131 12.92 -4.72 -22.93
CA SER A 131 13.12 -6.12 -23.30
C SER A 131 11.83 -6.85 -23.69
N LYS A 132 10.66 -6.28 -23.39
CA LYS A 132 9.34 -6.93 -23.48
C LYS A 132 9.28 -8.26 -22.74
N SER A 133 10.10 -8.40 -21.70
CA SER A 133 10.20 -9.59 -20.85
C SER A 133 9.55 -9.33 -19.48
N VAL A 134 9.41 -10.39 -18.70
CA VAL A 134 8.76 -10.32 -17.38
C VAL A 134 9.79 -10.58 -16.30
N TRP A 135 9.97 -9.62 -15.40
CA TRP A 135 10.71 -9.81 -14.16
C TRP A 135 9.75 -10.12 -13.02
N ILE A 136 9.89 -11.31 -12.43
CA ILE A 136 9.10 -11.76 -11.28
C ILE A 136 10.02 -11.83 -10.07
N VAL A 137 9.65 -11.16 -8.98
CA VAL A 137 10.45 -11.14 -7.77
C VAL A 137 9.60 -11.20 -6.50
N GLN A 138 10.01 -12.04 -5.55
CA GLN A 138 9.40 -12.12 -4.23
C GLN A 138 10.00 -11.04 -3.34
N TRP A 139 9.24 -9.98 -3.10
CA TRP A 139 9.72 -8.86 -2.29
C TRP A 139 8.58 -8.19 -1.53
N GLY A 140 8.46 -8.51 -0.24
CA GLY A 140 7.34 -8.11 0.62
C GLY A 140 6.41 -9.25 0.97
N TRP A 141 5.25 -8.92 1.56
CA TRP A 141 4.23 -9.85 2.01
C TRP A 141 2.84 -9.19 2.06
N GLY A 142 1.80 -9.99 2.35
CA GLY A 142 0.39 -9.61 2.50
C GLY A 142 0.06 -8.21 3.03
N GLU A 143 0.85 -7.75 4.00
CA GLU A 143 0.57 -6.55 4.79
C GLU A 143 1.40 -5.34 4.37
N THR A 144 2.32 -5.50 3.43
CA THR A 144 3.16 -4.39 2.95
C THR A 144 2.55 -3.66 1.77
N ARG A 145 2.81 -2.37 1.68
CA ARG A 145 2.40 -1.51 0.57
C ARG A 145 3.55 -1.42 -0.43
N PRO A 146 3.32 -1.69 -1.71
CA PRO A 146 4.34 -1.50 -2.71
C PRO A 146 4.53 -0.02 -3.04
N VAL A 147 5.78 0.35 -3.33
CA VAL A 147 6.23 1.70 -3.65
C VAL A 147 7.30 1.59 -4.75
N SER A 148 7.27 2.49 -5.74
CA SER A 148 8.31 2.64 -6.76
C SER A 148 9.13 3.91 -6.49
N GLY A 149 10.36 3.95 -7.02
CA GLY A 149 11.31 5.04 -6.85
C GLY A 149 12.75 4.56 -6.98
N ASP A 150 13.65 5.44 -7.40
CA ASP A 150 15.09 5.20 -7.50
C ASP A 150 15.78 5.54 -6.16
N PHE A 151 15.90 4.58 -5.26
CA PHE A 151 16.42 4.76 -3.91
C PHE A 151 17.94 4.56 -3.80
N ASP A 152 18.62 4.18 -4.89
CA ASP A 152 20.07 4.01 -4.96
C ASP A 152 20.78 4.89 -6.00
N GLY A 153 20.03 5.68 -6.77
CA GLY A 153 20.54 6.67 -7.73
C GLY A 153 21.11 6.03 -8.99
N ASP A 154 20.66 4.83 -9.35
CA ASP A 154 21.13 4.11 -10.54
C ASP A 154 20.30 4.41 -11.81
N GLY A 155 19.31 5.29 -11.68
CA GLY A 155 18.38 5.67 -12.73
C GLY A 155 17.21 4.70 -12.89
N ARG A 156 17.05 3.72 -11.99
CA ARG A 156 15.99 2.71 -12.06
C ARG A 156 15.11 2.75 -10.82
N SER A 157 13.82 2.56 -11.04
CA SER A 157 12.88 2.23 -9.97
C SER A 157 13.28 0.91 -9.31
N ASN A 158 13.24 0.89 -7.97
CA ASN A 158 13.52 -0.29 -7.19
C ASN A 158 12.20 -0.88 -6.63
N PRO A 159 12.00 -2.22 -6.67
CA PRO A 159 10.91 -2.84 -5.93
C PRO A 159 11.04 -2.56 -4.44
N THR A 160 10.16 -1.72 -3.91
CA THR A 160 10.21 -1.27 -2.52
C THR A 160 8.88 -1.50 -1.85
N VAL A 161 8.90 -1.96 -0.60
CA VAL A 161 7.67 -2.11 0.19
C VAL A 161 7.76 -1.38 1.52
N TYR A 162 6.64 -0.77 1.91
CA TYR A 162 6.44 -0.14 3.21
C TYR A 162 5.55 -1.03 4.08
N ASP A 163 6.07 -1.49 5.20
CA ASP A 163 5.29 -2.19 6.22
C ASP A 163 4.49 -1.17 7.01
N GLN A 164 3.19 -1.08 6.69
CA GLN A 164 2.30 -0.15 7.36
C GLN A 164 2.19 -0.39 8.86
N ALA A 165 2.43 -1.61 9.35
CA ALA A 165 2.28 -1.90 10.77
C ALA A 165 3.46 -1.38 11.60
N THR A 166 4.66 -1.39 11.03
CA THR A 166 5.90 -1.03 11.73
C THR A 166 6.49 0.31 11.29
N GLY A 167 6.15 0.77 10.08
CA GLY A 167 6.77 1.93 9.45
C GLY A 167 8.13 1.64 8.82
N ASN A 168 8.49 0.37 8.64
CA ASN A 168 9.74 -0.02 8.01
C ASN A 168 9.62 -0.04 6.47
N TRP A 169 10.68 0.40 5.80
CA TRP A 169 10.87 0.31 4.36
C TRP A 169 11.82 -0.84 4.04
N TYR A 170 11.50 -1.59 3.00
CA TYR A 170 12.33 -2.66 2.47
C TYR A 170 12.50 -2.47 0.96
N SER A 171 13.69 -2.09 0.53
CA SER A 171 14.02 -1.84 -0.87
C SER A 171 14.91 -2.94 -1.43
N LEU A 172 14.62 -3.36 -2.64
CA LEU A 172 15.43 -4.29 -3.40
C LEU A 172 16.23 -3.52 -4.46
N LEU A 173 17.48 -3.24 -4.14
CA LEU A 173 18.41 -2.39 -4.86
C LEU A 173 19.28 -3.19 -5.83
N GLU A 174 20.03 -2.50 -6.68
CA GLU A 174 21.01 -3.07 -7.62
C GLU A 174 20.40 -4.23 -8.43
N TYR A 175 19.20 -4.02 -9.00
CA TYR A 175 18.46 -4.99 -9.82
C TYR A 175 18.22 -6.36 -9.14
N GLY A 176 17.81 -6.36 -7.87
CA GLY A 176 17.52 -7.61 -7.16
C GLY A 176 18.67 -8.16 -6.31
N LEU A 177 19.84 -7.53 -6.35
CA LEU A 177 21.06 -8.09 -5.75
C LEU A 177 21.25 -7.69 -4.29
N LYS A 178 20.60 -6.61 -3.84
CA LYS A 178 20.84 -6.05 -2.51
C LYS A 178 19.56 -5.64 -1.80
N ALA A 179 19.36 -6.22 -0.63
CA ALA A 179 18.30 -5.86 0.28
C ALA A 179 18.72 -4.68 1.17
N LYS A 180 17.89 -3.65 1.27
CA LYS A 180 18.03 -2.56 2.26
C LYS A 180 16.78 -2.51 3.13
N ASN A 181 16.98 -2.36 4.45
CA ASN A 181 15.92 -2.07 5.40
C ASN A 181 16.19 -0.71 6.02
N LEU A 182 15.16 0.13 6.07
CA LEU A 182 15.19 1.43 6.73
C LEU A 182 13.97 1.55 7.66
N ASN A 183 14.22 1.83 8.94
CA ASN A 183 13.15 2.20 9.86
C ASN A 183 12.85 3.70 9.70
N TRP A 184 11.78 4.02 8.96
CA TRP A 184 11.40 5.42 8.70
C TRP A 184 9.89 5.59 8.59
N GLY A 185 9.27 5.85 9.73
CA GLY A 185 7.82 6.03 9.85
C GLY A 185 7.25 5.18 10.98
N TRP A 186 5.92 5.11 11.04
CA TRP A 186 5.18 4.28 12.00
C TRP A 186 3.78 3.97 11.48
N SER A 187 2.97 3.31 12.30
CA SER A 187 1.68 2.77 11.86
C SER A 187 0.66 3.77 11.33
N GLU A 188 0.82 5.05 11.64
CA GLU A 188 -0.14 6.10 11.27
C GLU A 188 0.35 6.92 10.06
N THR A 189 1.57 6.69 9.58
CA THR A 189 2.14 7.39 8.43
C THR A 189 1.94 6.64 7.11
N ARG A 190 1.93 7.37 5.99
CA ARG A 190 1.90 6.80 4.64
C ARG A 190 3.18 7.13 3.87
N PRO A 191 3.69 6.21 3.04
CA PRO A 191 4.85 6.50 2.19
C PRO A 191 4.47 7.52 1.12
N VAL A 192 5.29 8.56 0.96
CA VAL A 192 5.14 9.63 -0.05
C VAL A 192 6.52 9.98 -0.63
N PRO A 193 7.25 8.99 -1.17
CA PRO A 193 8.61 9.20 -1.63
C PRO A 193 8.66 10.21 -2.79
N GLY A 194 9.83 10.81 -2.98
CA GLY A 194 10.12 11.76 -4.04
C GLY A 194 11.51 12.34 -3.85
N ASP A 195 12.07 12.99 -4.85
CA ASP A 195 13.36 13.69 -4.75
C ASP A 195 13.14 15.11 -4.19
N PHE A 196 13.04 15.27 -2.87
CA PHE A 196 12.75 16.56 -2.23
C PHE A 196 14.01 17.43 -2.08
N ASP A 197 15.20 16.84 -2.10
CA ASP A 197 16.47 17.54 -1.97
C ASP A 197 17.16 17.86 -3.32
N GLY A 198 16.63 17.33 -4.42
CA GLY A 198 16.98 17.63 -5.81
C GLY A 198 18.28 16.97 -6.26
N ASP A 199 18.62 15.80 -5.72
CA ASP A 199 19.85 15.07 -6.03
C ASP A 199 19.67 13.97 -7.08
N GLY A 200 18.44 13.78 -7.58
CA GLY A 200 18.06 12.75 -8.52
C GLY A 200 17.84 11.38 -7.86
N ILE A 201 17.92 11.28 -6.54
CA ILE A 201 17.66 10.06 -5.77
C ILE A 201 16.34 10.25 -5.01
N THR A 202 15.53 9.21 -5.00
CA THR A 202 14.27 9.19 -4.26
C THR A 202 14.52 9.21 -2.74
N ASP A 203 14.02 10.24 -2.08
CA ASP A 203 14.02 10.34 -0.62
C ASP A 203 12.99 9.42 0.01
N HIS A 204 13.30 8.95 1.21
CA HIS A 204 12.33 8.24 2.03
C HIS A 204 11.49 9.26 2.78
N ALA A 205 10.25 9.44 2.35
CA ALA A 205 9.34 10.40 2.96
C ALA A 205 8.04 9.73 3.41
N VAL A 206 7.53 10.17 4.56
CA VAL A 206 6.23 9.73 5.07
C VAL A 206 5.35 10.90 5.49
N PHE A 207 4.04 10.77 5.24
CA PHE A 207 3.01 11.74 5.60
C PHE A 207 2.17 11.20 6.75
N HIS A 208 2.12 11.93 7.86
CA HIS A 208 1.28 11.63 9.00
C HIS A 208 -0.10 12.25 8.80
N ARG A 209 -1.04 11.44 8.32
CA ARG A 209 -2.35 11.94 7.85
C ARG A 209 -3.10 12.73 8.90
N GLU A 210 -3.13 12.26 10.15
CA GLU A 210 -3.88 12.93 11.22
C GLU A 210 -3.41 14.36 11.49
N THR A 211 -2.10 14.62 11.45
CA THR A 211 -1.55 15.96 11.74
C THR A 211 -1.20 16.76 10.48
N GLY A 212 -1.07 16.11 9.34
CA GLY A 212 -0.53 16.71 8.12
C GLY A 212 0.97 16.96 8.14
N ASP A 213 1.71 16.23 8.99
CA ASP A 213 3.16 16.35 9.07
C ASP A 213 3.84 15.49 7.99
N TRP A 214 4.78 16.09 7.26
CA TRP A 214 5.73 15.42 6.36
C TRP A 214 7.02 15.14 7.12
N TYR A 215 7.56 13.93 6.98
CA TYR A 215 8.85 13.52 7.51
C TYR A 215 9.69 12.97 6.36
N ILE A 216 10.65 13.76 5.90
CA ILE A 216 11.52 13.45 4.77
C ILE A 216 12.90 13.11 5.31
N LEU A 217 13.46 11.98 4.87
CA LEU A 217 14.85 11.63 5.06
C LEU A 217 15.59 11.89 3.75
N GLU A 218 16.31 13.00 3.71
CA GLU A 218 17.07 13.43 2.52
C GLU A 218 18.15 12.40 2.18
N SER A 219 18.19 11.96 0.92
CA SER A 219 19.14 11.03 0.32
C SER A 219 20.58 11.55 0.44
N THR A 220 20.79 12.84 0.16
CA THR A 220 22.12 13.48 0.16
C THR A 220 22.75 13.48 1.54
N THR A 221 21.98 13.85 2.57
CA THR A 221 22.51 14.15 3.91
C THR A 221 22.14 13.13 4.97
N SER A 222 21.16 12.26 4.71
CA SER A 222 20.48 11.42 5.71
C SER A 222 19.90 12.23 6.87
N SER A 223 19.60 13.52 6.65
CA SER A 223 19.00 14.40 7.66
C SER A 223 17.48 14.32 7.61
N MET A 224 16.87 14.46 8.77
CA MET A 224 15.42 14.54 8.88
C MET A 224 14.94 15.97 8.65
N VAL A 225 13.98 16.10 7.74
CA VAL A 225 13.16 17.30 7.58
C VAL A 225 11.75 17.00 8.03
N LYS A 226 11.25 17.75 9.02
CA LYS A 226 9.85 17.73 9.44
C LYS A 226 9.18 19.04 9.09
N ILE A 227 8.07 18.96 8.33
CA ILE A 227 7.27 20.13 7.96
C ILE A 227 5.80 19.80 8.16
N ASN A 228 5.06 20.69 8.83
CA ASN A 228 3.61 20.59 8.88
C ASN A 228 3.03 21.27 7.64
N TRP A 229 2.52 20.48 6.70
CA TRP A 229 1.92 20.98 5.48
C TRP A 229 0.73 20.12 5.07
N GLY A 230 -0.43 20.41 5.68
CA GLY A 230 -1.66 19.65 5.52
C GLY A 230 -2.40 19.47 6.84
N TRP A 231 -3.45 18.65 6.81
CA TRP A 231 -4.21 18.22 7.98
C TRP A 231 -4.97 16.91 7.68
N SER A 232 -5.69 16.35 8.67
CA SER A 232 -6.42 15.08 8.59
C SER A 232 -7.41 14.90 7.45
N GLU A 233 -7.83 15.97 6.78
CA GLU A 233 -8.74 15.90 5.65
C GLU A 233 -8.06 16.11 4.30
N THR A 234 -6.74 16.26 4.27
CA THR A 234 -5.95 16.46 3.04
C THR A 234 -5.22 15.20 2.61
N ARG A 235 -4.89 15.14 1.31
CA ARG A 235 -4.13 14.06 0.70
C ARG A 235 -2.79 14.59 0.18
N PRO A 236 -1.67 13.94 0.48
CA PRO A 236 -0.38 14.30 -0.10
C PRO A 236 -0.40 14.03 -1.61
N VAL A 237 0.07 15.01 -2.38
CA VAL A 237 0.13 14.99 -3.84
C VAL A 237 1.46 15.58 -4.31
N PRO A 238 2.61 15.06 -3.82
CA PRO A 238 3.92 15.63 -4.13
C PRO A 238 4.21 15.57 -5.63
N GLY A 239 5.01 16.51 -6.12
CA GLY A 239 5.39 16.63 -7.53
C GLY A 239 6.19 17.90 -7.75
N ASP A 240 6.92 17.99 -8.85
CA ASP A 240 7.66 19.21 -9.22
C ASP A 240 6.72 20.20 -9.93
N TYR A 241 6.03 21.06 -9.17
CA TYR A 241 5.02 21.98 -9.73
C TYR A 241 5.64 23.28 -10.25
N ASP A 242 6.87 23.62 -9.86
CA ASP A 242 7.55 24.82 -10.33
C ASP A 242 8.65 24.57 -11.38
N GLY A 243 9.03 23.31 -11.61
CA GLY A 243 9.97 22.86 -12.63
C GLY A 243 11.42 23.03 -12.22
N ASP A 244 11.72 23.03 -10.91
CA ASP A 244 13.09 23.20 -10.40
C ASP A 244 13.86 21.88 -10.25
N GLY A 245 13.23 20.76 -10.61
CA GLY A 245 13.77 19.40 -10.52
C GLY A 245 13.65 18.80 -9.12
N ARG A 246 12.96 19.46 -8.18
CA ARG A 246 12.66 18.92 -6.84
C ARG A 246 11.19 18.58 -6.74
N THR A 247 10.92 17.59 -5.91
CA THR A 247 9.57 17.27 -5.47
C THR A 247 9.09 18.32 -4.47
N ASP A 248 8.00 19.02 -4.80
CA ASP A 248 7.36 19.99 -3.91
C ASP A 248 6.41 19.32 -2.92
N LEU A 249 6.17 20.02 -1.79
CA LEU A 249 5.18 19.60 -0.82
C LEU A 249 3.82 20.13 -1.26
N ALA A 250 2.93 19.23 -1.67
CA ALA A 250 1.58 19.60 -2.05
C ALA A 250 0.53 18.72 -1.37
N VAL A 251 -0.59 19.34 -1.01
CA VAL A 251 -1.76 18.64 -0.48
C VAL A 251 -3.05 19.04 -1.18
N TYR A 252 -3.90 18.05 -1.44
CA TYR A 252 -5.24 18.24 -2.00
C TYR A 252 -6.30 18.13 -0.90
N TYR A 253 -7.17 19.14 -0.79
CA TYR A 253 -8.32 19.16 0.10
C TYR A 253 -9.61 18.76 -0.64
N PRO A 254 -10.06 17.51 -0.52
CA PRO A 254 -11.10 16.96 -1.37
C PRO A 254 -12.46 17.62 -1.16
N GLN A 255 -12.80 18.02 0.07
CA GLN A 255 -14.11 18.60 0.37
C GLN A 255 -14.41 19.86 -0.43
N ARG A 256 -13.38 20.57 -0.88
CA ARG A 256 -13.49 21.81 -1.65
C ARG A 256 -12.76 21.79 -2.99
N GLY A 257 -12.05 20.70 -3.30
CA GLY A 257 -11.22 20.61 -4.49
C GLY A 257 -10.06 21.62 -4.50
N VAL A 258 -9.48 21.92 -3.34
CA VAL A 258 -8.42 22.94 -3.22
C VAL A 258 -7.06 22.27 -3.15
N TRP A 259 -6.12 22.70 -3.97
CA TRP A 259 -4.72 22.31 -3.94
C TRP A 259 -3.92 23.35 -3.18
N TYR A 260 -3.02 22.92 -2.29
CA TYR A 260 -2.09 23.77 -1.55
C TYR A 260 -0.68 23.28 -1.84
N ILE A 261 0.09 24.09 -2.57
CA ILE A 261 1.44 23.74 -3.04
C ILE A 261 2.43 24.64 -2.33
N LEU A 262 3.47 24.04 -1.77
CA LEU A 262 4.62 24.70 -1.17
C LEU A 262 5.88 24.26 -1.92
N SER A 263 6.37 25.17 -2.76
CA SER A 263 7.45 24.90 -3.69
C SER A 263 8.68 25.77 -3.42
N GLY A 264 9.69 25.59 -4.27
CA GLY A 264 10.95 26.30 -4.27
C GLY A 264 11.96 25.70 -3.30
N LYS A 265 13.24 25.91 -3.60
CA LYS A 265 14.38 25.39 -2.83
C LYS A 265 14.31 25.57 -1.30
N ASN A 266 13.73 26.68 -0.81
CA ASN A 266 13.57 26.95 0.62
C ASN A 266 12.16 26.65 1.15
N ARG A 267 11.28 26.11 0.32
CA ARG A 267 9.86 25.83 0.61
C ARG A 267 9.13 27.09 1.07
N ASP A 268 9.32 28.19 0.34
CA ASP A 268 8.84 29.53 0.65
C ASP A 268 7.86 30.10 -0.40
N VAL A 269 7.62 29.37 -1.50
CA VAL A 269 6.65 29.73 -2.53
C VAL A 269 5.34 28.99 -2.27
N PHE A 270 4.29 29.74 -1.93
CA PHE A 270 2.97 29.18 -1.64
C PHE A 270 1.97 29.48 -2.76
N GLN A 271 1.30 28.45 -3.25
CA GLN A 271 0.26 28.57 -4.26
C GLN A 271 -1.00 27.77 -3.88
N THR A 272 -2.15 28.26 -4.36
CA THR A 272 -3.43 27.55 -4.21
C THR A 272 -4.22 27.55 -5.51
N PHE A 273 -4.83 26.41 -5.81
CA PHE A 273 -5.69 26.24 -6.98
C PHE A 273 -6.99 25.54 -6.59
N ILE A 274 -8.04 25.76 -7.38
CA ILE A 274 -9.32 25.06 -7.22
C ILE A 274 -9.54 24.20 -8.47
N LEU A 275 -9.49 22.89 -8.28
CA LEU A 275 -9.74 21.89 -9.31
C LEU A 275 -10.25 20.61 -8.64
N GLY A 276 -11.44 20.15 -9.04
CA GLY A 276 -12.05 18.91 -8.55
C GLY A 276 -13.11 19.11 -7.46
N GLY A 277 -13.12 18.21 -6.49
CA GLY A 277 -14.10 18.14 -5.40
C GLY A 277 -14.08 16.79 -4.68
N LYS A 278 -15.11 16.55 -3.86
CA LYS A 278 -15.19 15.38 -2.95
C LYS A 278 -15.15 14.03 -3.69
N GLU A 279 -15.68 13.99 -4.89
CA GLU A 279 -15.78 12.80 -5.75
C GLU A 279 -14.58 12.64 -6.70
N CYS A 280 -13.56 13.49 -6.54
CA CYS A 280 -12.38 13.52 -7.39
C CYS A 280 -11.14 12.98 -6.65
N ASP A 281 -10.39 12.16 -7.38
CA ASP A 281 -9.04 11.75 -7.02
C ASP A 281 -8.04 12.72 -7.63
N PRO A 282 -7.08 13.26 -6.85
CA PRO A 282 -5.99 14.02 -7.41
C PRO A 282 -5.01 13.08 -8.12
N VAL A 283 -4.65 13.43 -9.35
CA VAL A 283 -3.80 12.62 -10.22
C VAL A 283 -2.73 13.46 -10.92
N PRO A 284 -1.84 14.12 -10.16
CA PRO A 284 -0.89 15.07 -10.72
C PRO A 284 0.19 14.37 -11.56
N GLY A 285 0.55 14.95 -12.70
CA GLY A 285 1.56 14.43 -13.63
C GLY A 285 1.83 15.43 -14.75
N ASP A 286 2.93 15.28 -15.49
CA ASP A 286 3.28 16.16 -16.60
C ASP A 286 2.51 15.73 -17.87
N TYR A 287 1.33 16.29 -18.12
CA TYR A 287 0.43 15.88 -19.20
C TYR A 287 0.57 16.74 -20.47
N ASP A 288 1.46 17.74 -20.47
CA ASP A 288 1.80 18.56 -21.63
C ASP A 288 3.29 18.57 -22.01
N GLY A 289 4.14 17.86 -21.25
CA GLY A 289 5.56 17.64 -21.54
C GLY A 289 6.42 18.87 -21.28
N ASP A 290 5.98 19.79 -20.42
CA ASP A 290 6.71 21.03 -20.13
C ASP A 290 7.76 20.88 -19.00
N GLY A 291 7.84 19.68 -18.41
CA GLY A 291 8.74 19.35 -17.32
C GLY A 291 8.19 19.72 -15.94
N LYS A 292 6.94 20.15 -15.84
CA LYS A 292 6.26 20.44 -14.56
C LYS A 292 5.09 19.49 -14.35
N THR A 293 4.76 19.35 -13.08
CA THR A 293 3.60 18.59 -12.64
C THR A 293 2.34 19.41 -12.87
N ASP A 294 1.46 18.92 -13.75
CA ASP A 294 0.14 19.51 -13.94
C ASP A 294 -0.82 19.11 -12.82
N LEU A 295 -1.75 20.00 -12.52
CA LEU A 295 -2.86 19.68 -11.63
C LEU A 295 -3.90 18.89 -12.41
N ALA A 296 -4.19 17.67 -11.99
CA ALA A 296 -5.26 16.90 -12.59
C ALA A 296 -6.11 16.16 -11.57
N VAL A 297 -7.37 15.95 -11.93
CA VAL A 297 -8.35 15.22 -11.12
C VAL A 297 -9.13 14.22 -11.95
N TYR A 298 -9.40 13.06 -11.37
CA TYR A 298 -10.27 12.03 -11.92
C TYR A 298 -11.58 11.96 -11.13
N HIS A 299 -12.71 12.20 -11.79
CA HIS A 299 -14.02 12.09 -11.17
C HIS A 299 -14.52 10.64 -11.23
N ARG A 300 -14.42 9.93 -10.09
CA ARG A 300 -14.65 8.47 -9.97
C ARG A 300 -15.93 7.96 -10.61
N LYS A 301 -17.05 8.64 -10.32
CA LYS A 301 -18.38 8.19 -10.75
C LYS A 301 -18.60 8.32 -12.25
N THR A 302 -17.92 9.27 -12.88
CA THR A 302 -18.13 9.57 -14.31
C THR A 302 -16.99 9.12 -15.17
N GLY A 303 -15.78 8.90 -14.63
CA GLY A 303 -14.58 8.64 -15.43
C GLY A 303 -14.01 9.89 -16.12
N VAL A 304 -14.40 11.10 -15.67
CA VAL A 304 -13.93 12.35 -16.28
C VAL A 304 -12.59 12.71 -15.66
N TRP A 305 -11.57 12.84 -16.49
CA TRP A 305 -10.31 13.49 -16.16
C TRP A 305 -10.41 14.97 -16.47
N THR A 306 -9.96 15.83 -15.56
CA THR A 306 -9.80 17.27 -15.80
C THR A 306 -8.39 17.66 -15.39
N MET A 307 -7.59 18.13 -16.34
CA MET A 307 -6.23 18.61 -16.13
C MET A 307 -6.19 20.12 -16.35
N LEU A 308 -5.42 20.82 -15.53
CA LEU A 308 -4.99 22.20 -15.73
C LEU A 308 -3.52 22.15 -16.11
N LEU A 309 -3.24 22.36 -17.39
CA LEU A 309 -1.91 22.24 -17.98
C LEU A 309 -1.05 23.44 -17.58
N SER A 310 0.15 23.19 -17.06
CA SER A 310 1.02 24.19 -16.45
C SER A 310 1.72 25.06 -17.50
N GLY A 311 2.07 24.51 -18.66
CA GLY A 311 2.72 25.25 -19.74
C GLY A 311 1.79 26.26 -20.44
N SER A 312 0.52 25.89 -20.60
CA SER A 312 -0.48 26.73 -21.31
C SER A 312 -1.47 27.45 -20.40
N GLY A 313 -1.72 26.94 -19.19
CA GLY A 313 -2.80 27.37 -18.30
C GLY A 313 -4.21 26.93 -18.75
N GLU A 314 -4.31 26.09 -19.79
CA GLU A 314 -5.58 25.62 -20.36
C GLU A 314 -6.09 24.36 -19.66
N TYR A 315 -7.40 24.14 -19.74
CA TYR A 315 -8.03 22.92 -19.25
C TYR A 315 -8.09 21.85 -20.34
N ARG A 316 -7.58 20.66 -20.05
CA ARG A 316 -7.78 19.43 -20.86
C ARG A 316 -8.78 18.52 -20.15
N ARG A 317 -9.71 17.94 -20.91
CA ARG A 317 -10.66 16.94 -20.40
C ARG A 317 -10.59 15.66 -21.21
N LEU A 318 -10.51 14.53 -20.51
CA LEU A 318 -10.60 13.20 -21.10
C LEU A 318 -11.71 12.43 -20.39
N GLN A 319 -12.28 11.44 -21.07
CA GLN A 319 -13.43 10.69 -20.59
C GLN A 319 -13.19 9.20 -20.81
N PHE A 320 -12.61 8.54 -19.80
CA PHE A 320 -12.43 7.10 -19.76
C PHE A 320 -12.17 6.64 -18.31
N GLY A 321 -12.56 5.41 -18.00
CA GLY A 321 -12.60 4.88 -16.63
C GLY A 321 -14.02 4.87 -16.05
N TRP A 322 -14.18 4.18 -14.92
CA TRP A 322 -15.43 4.05 -14.18
C TRP A 322 -15.16 3.94 -12.67
N ASN A 323 -16.24 3.80 -11.88
CA ASN A 323 -16.19 3.82 -10.41
C ASN A 323 -15.27 2.77 -9.76
N GLU A 324 -14.94 1.69 -10.48
CA GLU A 324 -14.10 0.59 -10.00
C GLU A 324 -12.65 0.69 -10.49
N ALA A 325 -12.35 1.71 -11.31
CA ALA A 325 -11.01 1.90 -11.87
C ALA A 325 -10.20 2.83 -10.96
N THR A 326 -8.99 2.41 -10.63
CA THR A 326 -8.01 3.23 -9.91
C THR A 326 -7.28 4.12 -10.92
N PRO A 327 -7.40 5.45 -10.85
CA PRO A 327 -6.66 6.34 -11.74
C PRO A 327 -5.20 6.47 -11.28
N LEU A 328 -4.29 6.71 -12.23
CA LEU A 328 -2.83 6.80 -12.04
C LEU A 328 -2.25 7.99 -12.84
N PRO A 329 -1.19 8.68 -12.36
CA PRO A 329 -0.61 8.67 -11.02
C PRO A 329 -1.65 8.99 -9.95
N ALA A 330 -1.72 8.19 -8.88
CA ALA A 330 -2.43 8.59 -7.67
C ALA A 330 -1.50 8.30 -6.48
N TYR A 331 -0.99 9.36 -5.85
CA TYR A 331 0.00 9.28 -4.76
C TYR A 331 -0.52 8.60 -3.49
N GLU A 332 -1.82 8.46 -3.41
CA GLU A 332 -2.49 7.47 -2.62
C GLU A 332 -3.39 6.79 -3.64
N ASN A 333 -3.36 5.46 -3.77
CA ASN A 333 -4.44 4.72 -4.43
C ASN A 333 -5.75 5.39 -4.01
N GLY A 334 -6.32 6.24 -4.86
CA GLY A 334 -7.70 6.70 -4.90
C GLY A 334 -8.30 7.54 -3.77
N GLY A 335 -7.95 8.81 -3.67
CA GLY A 335 -8.60 9.79 -2.85
C GLY A 335 -10.14 9.73 -2.59
N ILE A 336 -10.55 9.20 -1.43
CA ILE A 336 -11.73 9.64 -0.64
C ILE A 336 -11.23 10.21 0.70
N LYS A 337 -12.02 11.00 1.45
CA LYS A 337 -11.79 11.11 2.90
C LYS A 337 -11.56 9.67 3.37
N GLY A 338 -10.38 9.34 3.90
CA GLY A 338 -10.12 7.97 4.37
C GLY A 338 -11.31 7.55 5.22
N GLN A 339 -12.03 6.50 4.83
CA GLN A 339 -13.16 6.06 5.63
C GLN A 339 -12.57 5.66 6.98
N VAL A 340 -12.87 6.42 8.03
CA VAL A 340 -12.27 6.18 9.35
C VAL A 340 -13.06 5.06 9.99
N MET A 341 -12.45 3.89 10.04
CA MET A 341 -12.96 2.75 10.77
C MET A 341 -12.39 2.78 12.18
N LEU A 342 -13.24 3.05 13.17
CA LEU A 342 -12.88 2.89 14.57
C LEU A 342 -13.20 1.46 15.00
N ALA A 343 -12.18 0.66 15.29
CA ALA A 343 -12.36 -0.60 15.99
C ALA A 343 -12.29 -0.36 17.50
N PHE A 344 -13.42 -0.51 18.18
CA PHE A 344 -13.58 -0.22 19.60
C PHE A 344 -13.84 -1.51 20.39
N GLY A 345 -13.09 -1.72 21.47
CA GLY A 345 -13.31 -2.86 22.34
C GLY A 345 -12.18 -3.15 23.31
N ASP A 346 -12.06 -4.43 23.68
CA ASP A 346 -11.18 -4.89 24.75
C ASP A 346 -9.80 -5.38 24.23
N SER A 347 -9.17 -6.31 24.96
CA SER A 347 -7.88 -6.91 24.58
C SER A 347 -7.92 -7.66 23.24
N ILE A 348 -9.08 -8.16 22.82
CA ILE A 348 -9.25 -8.83 21.53
C ILE A 348 -9.13 -7.79 20.40
N THR A 349 -9.77 -6.63 20.56
CA THR A 349 -9.60 -5.52 19.59
C THR A 349 -8.16 -5.02 19.55
N ARG A 350 -7.48 -4.97 20.70
CA ARG A 350 -6.06 -4.59 20.77
C ARG A 350 -5.14 -5.57 20.03
N GLY A 351 -5.54 -6.83 19.88
CA GLY A 351 -4.74 -7.89 19.23
C GLY A 351 -4.02 -8.84 20.19
N PHE A 352 -4.38 -8.86 21.48
CA PHE A 352 -3.76 -9.78 22.44
C PHE A 352 -4.07 -11.24 22.09
N GLY A 353 -3.08 -12.12 22.16
CA GLY A 353 -3.19 -13.52 21.69
C GLY A 353 -2.74 -13.77 20.25
N SER A 354 -2.50 -12.70 19.47
CA SER A 354 -1.79 -12.82 18.17
C SER A 354 -0.27 -12.84 18.38
N SER A 355 0.49 -13.40 17.43
CA SER A 355 1.95 -13.63 17.54
C SER A 355 2.79 -12.37 17.80
N SER A 356 2.28 -11.16 17.51
CA SER A 356 2.95 -9.89 17.84
C SER A 356 2.53 -9.28 19.18
N GLY A 357 1.43 -9.74 19.79
CA GLY A 357 0.89 -9.21 21.05
C GLY A 357 0.42 -7.74 20.99
N GLY A 358 0.36 -7.14 19.80
CA GLY A 358 0.07 -5.71 19.59
C GLY A 358 -0.86 -5.41 18.41
N PRO A 359 -1.16 -4.12 18.16
CA PRO A 359 -2.12 -3.69 17.13
C PRO A 359 -1.72 -4.04 15.70
N GLN A 360 -0.44 -4.37 15.47
CA GLN A 360 0.16 -4.65 14.16
C GLN A 360 -0.46 -5.86 13.46
N THR A 361 -0.74 -6.94 14.20
CA THR A 361 -1.43 -8.13 13.68
C THR A 361 -2.86 -8.25 14.20
N ALA A 362 -3.43 -7.19 14.77
CA ALA A 362 -4.80 -7.19 15.24
C ALA A 362 -5.78 -7.18 14.05
N TYR A 363 -6.99 -7.68 14.26
CA TYR A 363 -8.01 -7.72 13.20
C TYR A 363 -8.27 -6.36 12.52
N PRO A 364 -8.22 -5.19 13.21
CA PRO A 364 -8.47 -3.91 12.56
C PRO A 364 -7.43 -3.56 11.49
N MET A 365 -6.16 -3.89 11.70
CA MET A 365 -5.09 -3.57 10.74
C MET A 365 -5.10 -4.54 9.55
N ARG A 366 -5.41 -5.81 9.80
CA ARG A 366 -5.62 -6.78 8.71
C ARG A 366 -6.83 -6.40 7.84
N LEU A 367 -7.91 -5.92 8.46
CA LEU A 367 -9.06 -5.38 7.74
C LEU A 367 -8.71 -4.16 6.90
N GLU A 368 -7.88 -3.23 7.40
CA GLU A 368 -7.43 -2.09 6.60
C GLU A 368 -6.81 -2.55 5.28
N ASN A 369 -5.84 -3.46 5.34
CA ASN A 369 -5.17 -3.99 4.16
C ASN A 369 -6.12 -4.67 3.17
N MET A 370 -7.08 -5.45 3.67
CA MET A 370 -8.07 -6.15 2.85
C MET A 370 -9.14 -5.23 2.25
N LEU A 371 -9.47 -4.14 2.94
CA LEU A 371 -10.54 -3.22 2.54
C LEU A 371 -10.03 -2.09 1.64
N GLU A 372 -8.72 -1.85 1.57
CA GLU A 372 -8.16 -0.82 0.69
C GLU A 372 -8.72 -0.87 -0.73
N PRO A 373 -8.78 -2.01 -1.45
CA PRO A 373 -9.31 -2.06 -2.81
C PRO A 373 -10.76 -1.58 -2.92
N PHE A 374 -11.58 -1.79 -1.90
CA PHE A 374 -13.01 -1.41 -1.88
C PHE A 374 -13.22 0.09 -1.66
N PHE A 375 -12.27 0.73 -0.98
CA PHE A 375 -12.28 2.17 -0.71
C PHE A 375 -11.30 2.93 -1.60
N GLY A 376 -10.90 2.30 -2.71
CA GLY A 376 -9.96 2.85 -3.66
C GLY A 376 -8.54 3.02 -3.13
N GLY A 377 -8.23 2.62 -1.89
CA GLY A 377 -6.99 2.81 -1.10
C GLY A 377 -7.12 3.78 0.09
N HIS A 378 -8.34 4.30 0.33
CA HIS A 378 -8.60 5.38 1.31
C HIS A 378 -9.40 4.86 2.48
N PHE A 379 -8.70 4.09 3.31
CA PHE A 379 -9.25 3.49 4.51
C PHE A 379 -8.22 3.63 5.64
N VAL A 380 -8.69 4.08 6.81
CA VAL A 380 -7.85 4.19 8.02
C VAL A 380 -8.54 3.45 9.14
N SER A 381 -7.83 2.48 9.71
CA SER A 381 -8.30 1.69 10.83
C SER A 381 -7.67 2.18 12.13
N ILE A 382 -8.50 2.74 13.00
CA ILE A 382 -8.10 3.14 14.34
C ILE A 382 -8.36 1.97 15.29
N ASN A 383 -7.29 1.38 15.81
CA ASN A 383 -7.38 0.37 16.87
C ASN A 383 -7.54 1.04 18.24
N SER A 384 -8.74 1.02 18.78
CA SER A 384 -9.09 1.56 20.11
C SER A 384 -9.35 0.43 21.12
N GLY A 385 -8.53 -0.62 21.10
CA GLY A 385 -8.60 -1.75 22.02
C GLY A 385 -7.91 -1.52 23.37
N VAL A 386 -8.60 -1.78 24.48
CA VAL A 386 -8.04 -1.62 25.85
C VAL A 386 -8.05 -2.96 26.61
N ASN A 387 -6.88 -3.35 27.13
CA ASN A 387 -6.73 -4.63 27.82
C ASN A 387 -7.63 -4.74 29.06
N GLY A 388 -8.40 -5.83 29.14
CA GLY A 388 -9.26 -6.13 30.29
C GLY A 388 -10.48 -5.20 30.43
N GLU A 389 -10.74 -4.35 29.45
CA GLU A 389 -11.86 -3.41 29.45
C GLU A 389 -13.20 -4.16 29.39
N SER A 390 -14.17 -3.67 30.16
CA SER A 390 -15.57 -4.09 30.09
C SER A 390 -16.41 -2.97 29.50
N THR A 391 -17.64 -3.25 29.09
CA THR A 391 -18.55 -2.23 28.52
C THR A 391 -18.74 -1.02 29.45
N GLY A 392 -18.63 -1.21 30.77
CA GLY A 392 -18.67 -0.13 31.77
C GLY A 392 -17.41 0.77 31.79
N GLY A 393 -16.26 0.25 31.37
CA GLY A 393 -15.04 1.03 31.11
C GLY A 393 -15.13 1.72 29.75
N GLY A 394 -15.44 0.97 28.69
CA GLY A 394 -15.52 1.47 27.31
C GLY A 394 -16.49 2.66 27.18
N SER A 395 -17.67 2.55 27.78
CA SER A 395 -18.67 3.64 27.76
C SER A 395 -18.17 4.99 28.31
N LYS A 396 -17.18 5.01 29.21
CA LYS A 396 -16.63 6.26 29.78
C LYS A 396 -15.76 7.04 28.79
N ARG A 397 -15.05 6.34 27.90
CA ARG A 397 -14.16 6.94 26.89
C ARG A 397 -14.78 7.03 25.50
N PHE A 398 -15.95 6.40 25.30
CA PHE A 398 -16.53 6.22 23.98
C PHE A 398 -16.77 7.54 23.23
N VAL A 399 -17.43 8.51 23.87
CA VAL A 399 -17.74 9.82 23.24
C VAL A 399 -16.47 10.58 22.88
N SER A 400 -15.42 10.54 23.72
CA SER A 400 -14.16 11.21 23.38
C SER A 400 -13.48 10.57 22.18
N MET A 401 -13.58 9.25 22.01
CA MET A 401 -13.07 8.58 20.80
C MET A 401 -13.87 8.96 19.55
N LEU A 402 -15.20 9.07 19.65
CA LEU A 402 -16.04 9.55 18.55
C LEU A 402 -15.70 11.00 18.16
N GLN A 403 -15.47 11.87 19.15
CA GLN A 403 -15.08 13.26 18.92
C GLN A 403 -13.69 13.40 18.31
N GLN A 404 -12.75 12.59 18.79
CA GLN A 404 -11.36 12.59 18.34
C GLN A 404 -11.26 12.09 16.89
N TYR A 405 -11.83 10.92 16.60
CA TYR A 405 -11.60 10.22 15.33
C TYR A 405 -12.69 10.44 14.30
N LYS A 406 -13.87 10.94 14.69
CA LYS A 406 -15.04 11.19 13.80
C LYS A 406 -15.28 10.05 12.81
N PRO A 407 -15.46 8.81 13.31
CA PRO A 407 -15.47 7.62 12.45
C PRO A 407 -16.65 7.62 11.49
N ASP A 408 -16.41 7.13 10.27
CA ASP A 408 -17.45 6.82 9.30
C ASP A 408 -18.04 5.42 9.55
N LEU A 409 -17.21 4.51 10.09
CA LEU A 409 -17.56 3.15 10.45
C LEU A 409 -17.05 2.82 11.86
N LEU A 410 -17.89 2.24 12.70
CA LEU A 410 -17.53 1.68 14.00
C LEU A 410 -17.63 0.16 13.96
N LEU A 411 -16.53 -0.53 14.30
CA LEU A 411 -16.55 -1.94 14.66
C LEU A 411 -16.59 -2.05 16.18
N LEU A 412 -17.69 -2.55 16.73
CA LEU A 412 -17.88 -2.70 18.17
C LEU A 412 -17.73 -4.17 18.56
N LEU A 413 -16.66 -4.49 19.29
CA LEU A 413 -16.39 -5.83 19.82
C LEU A 413 -16.02 -5.75 21.31
N GLU A 414 -17.01 -5.81 22.18
CA GLU A 414 -16.82 -5.67 23.63
C GLU A 414 -17.80 -6.54 24.42
N GLY A 415 -17.44 -6.92 25.65
CA GLY A 415 -18.27 -7.70 26.56
C GLY A 415 -17.59 -8.95 27.13
N THR A 416 -16.44 -9.36 26.59
CA THR A 416 -15.71 -10.56 27.04
C THR A 416 -15.43 -10.53 28.53
N ASN A 417 -14.94 -9.39 29.03
CA ASN A 417 -14.54 -9.21 30.43
C ASN A 417 -15.74 -9.02 31.37
N ASP A 418 -16.84 -8.42 30.90
CA ASP A 418 -18.10 -8.33 31.64
C ASP A 418 -18.61 -9.72 32.03
N HIS A 419 -18.57 -10.66 31.09
CA HIS A 419 -18.99 -12.04 31.35
C HIS A 419 -18.06 -12.76 32.32
N GLY A 420 -16.76 -12.49 32.27
CA GLY A 420 -15.79 -13.04 33.23
C GLY A 420 -15.92 -12.47 34.65
N LYS A 421 -16.42 -11.22 34.78
CA LYS A 421 -16.69 -10.57 36.07
C LYS A 421 -18.06 -10.90 36.66
N GLY A 422 -18.96 -11.50 35.87
CA GLY A 422 -20.31 -11.80 36.31
C GLY A 422 -21.29 -10.63 36.22
N ASP A 423 -20.99 -9.59 35.45
CA ASP A 423 -21.85 -8.39 35.31
C ASP A 423 -23.28 -8.75 34.84
N ASP A 424 -24.28 -8.00 35.31
CA ASP A 424 -25.68 -8.22 34.92
C ASP A 424 -25.88 -8.05 33.40
N PHE A 425 -26.62 -8.97 32.77
CA PHE A 425 -26.87 -8.95 31.33
C PHE A 425 -27.59 -7.68 30.88
N GLY A 426 -28.53 -7.16 31.67
CA GLY A 426 -29.24 -5.92 31.36
C GLY A 426 -28.29 -4.72 31.35
N SER A 427 -27.33 -4.70 32.27
CA SER A 427 -26.29 -3.67 32.32
C SER A 427 -25.38 -3.70 31.09
N ILE A 428 -24.90 -4.88 30.69
CA ILE A 428 -24.08 -5.05 29.47
C ILE A 428 -24.86 -4.59 28.23
N GLU A 429 -26.10 -5.08 28.09
CA GLU A 429 -26.99 -4.73 26.99
C GLU A 429 -27.25 -3.22 26.92
N SER A 430 -27.57 -2.58 28.04
CA SER A 430 -27.84 -1.13 28.09
C SER A 430 -26.64 -0.28 27.61
N ARG A 431 -25.41 -0.69 27.93
CA ARG A 431 -24.19 0.03 27.56
C ARG A 431 -23.85 -0.15 26.08
N LEU A 432 -24.00 -1.37 25.55
CA LEU A 432 -23.84 -1.63 24.11
C LEU A 432 -24.86 -0.83 23.29
N ARG A 433 -26.13 -0.83 23.69
CA ARG A 433 -27.19 -0.02 23.07
C ARG A 433 -26.87 1.48 23.10
N TRP A 434 -26.38 1.98 24.23
CA TRP A 434 -25.96 3.37 24.35
C TRP A 434 -24.79 3.71 23.41
N MET A 435 -23.76 2.86 23.33
CA MET A 435 -22.63 3.06 22.41
C MET A 435 -23.08 3.06 20.94
N ILE A 436 -23.93 2.11 20.54
CA ILE A 436 -24.50 2.08 19.18
C ILE A 436 -25.27 3.37 18.88
N SER A 437 -26.16 3.79 19.79
CA SER A 437 -26.94 5.01 19.60
C SER A 437 -26.08 6.26 19.52
N ALA A 438 -25.05 6.37 20.37
CA ALA A 438 -24.13 7.50 20.34
C ALA A 438 -23.33 7.55 19.02
N ALA A 439 -22.85 6.41 18.52
CA ALA A 439 -22.14 6.34 17.25
C ALA A 439 -23.02 6.76 16.06
N GLN A 440 -24.26 6.25 15.99
CA GLN A 440 -25.21 6.64 14.94
C GLN A 440 -25.57 8.14 15.01
N GLN A 441 -25.70 8.71 16.20
CA GLN A 441 -25.91 10.17 16.38
C GLN A 441 -24.72 11.00 15.92
N PHE A 442 -23.50 10.46 16.02
CA PHE A 442 -22.28 11.05 15.46
C PHE A 442 -22.14 10.84 13.95
N GLY A 443 -23.07 10.13 13.31
CA GLY A 443 -23.07 9.85 11.87
C GLY A 443 -22.27 8.61 11.46
N ALA A 444 -21.76 7.82 12.41
CA ALA A 444 -21.02 6.60 12.12
C ALA A 444 -21.98 5.44 11.81
N LYS A 445 -21.68 4.68 10.75
CA LYS A 445 -22.26 3.36 10.51
C LYS A 445 -21.67 2.39 11.55
N VAL A 446 -22.44 1.40 12.01
CA VAL A 446 -22.00 0.51 13.11
C VAL A 446 -22.12 -0.94 12.67
N ILE A 447 -21.10 -1.73 12.96
CA ILE A 447 -21.11 -3.20 12.87
C ILE A 447 -20.75 -3.72 14.25
N ILE A 448 -21.60 -4.57 14.83
CA ILE A 448 -21.34 -5.19 16.13
C ILE A 448 -20.90 -6.65 15.95
N GLY A 449 -19.83 -7.06 16.62
CA GLY A 449 -19.37 -8.45 16.62
C GLY A 449 -20.00 -9.27 17.74
N THR A 450 -20.28 -10.56 17.49
CA THR A 450 -20.56 -11.50 18.57
C THR A 450 -19.32 -11.71 19.42
N ILE A 451 -19.49 -11.89 20.74
CA ILE A 451 -18.37 -12.03 21.67
C ILE A 451 -17.70 -13.38 21.40
N PRO A 452 -16.38 -13.44 21.12
CA PRO A 452 -15.69 -14.68 20.80
C PRO A 452 -15.77 -15.71 21.94
N PRO A 453 -15.62 -17.01 21.65
CA PRO A 453 -15.66 -18.02 22.70
C PRO A 453 -14.43 -17.94 23.62
N VAL A 454 -14.53 -18.53 24.80
CA VAL A 454 -13.45 -18.71 25.78
C VAL A 454 -13.34 -20.19 26.16
N ILE A 455 -12.17 -20.59 26.65
CA ILE A 455 -11.86 -21.96 27.08
C ILE A 455 -11.30 -21.97 28.51
N SER A 456 -11.61 -23.02 29.27
CA SER A 456 -10.89 -23.27 30.52
C SER A 456 -9.48 -23.79 30.20
N THR A 457 -8.49 -23.28 30.93
CA THR A 457 -7.08 -23.73 30.89
C THR A 457 -6.75 -24.44 32.20
N GLU A 458 -5.53 -24.96 32.32
CA GLU A 458 -5.07 -25.52 33.59
C GLU A 458 -5.01 -24.45 34.70
N GLU A 459 -4.70 -23.19 34.36
CA GLU A 459 -4.61 -22.11 35.34
C GLU A 459 -5.90 -21.33 35.57
N ARG A 460 -6.88 -21.39 34.65
CA ARG A 460 -8.10 -20.57 34.72
C ARG A 460 -9.34 -21.34 34.27
N ASP A 461 -10.28 -21.51 35.19
CA ASP A 461 -11.61 -21.99 34.85
C ASP A 461 -12.48 -20.86 34.26
N ARG A 462 -12.98 -21.06 33.05
CA ARG A 462 -13.84 -20.12 32.32
C ARG A 462 -15.15 -20.77 31.88
N ALA A 463 -15.54 -21.92 32.43
CA ALA A 463 -16.76 -22.61 32.04
C ALA A 463 -18.01 -21.73 32.24
N GLU A 464 -18.10 -21.03 33.36
CA GLU A 464 -19.19 -20.08 33.61
C GLU A 464 -19.17 -18.90 32.61
N GLN A 465 -17.99 -18.33 32.38
CA GLN A 465 -17.82 -17.24 31.41
C GLN A 465 -18.26 -17.67 30.00
N GLN A 466 -17.88 -18.87 29.55
CA GLN A 466 -18.27 -19.43 28.26
C GLN A 466 -19.79 -19.62 28.16
N MET A 467 -20.43 -20.17 29.20
CA MET A 467 -21.90 -20.30 29.23
C MET A 467 -22.59 -18.94 29.17
N ARG A 468 -22.05 -17.94 29.86
CA ARG A 468 -22.59 -16.58 29.87
C ARG A 468 -22.46 -15.91 28.50
N ILE A 469 -21.31 -16.05 27.83
CA ILE A 469 -21.10 -15.56 26.46
C ILE A 469 -22.08 -16.23 25.49
N GLN A 470 -22.20 -17.56 25.55
CA GLN A 470 -23.13 -18.32 24.71
C GLN A 470 -24.58 -17.89 24.91
N ALA A 471 -24.98 -17.60 26.15
CA ALA A 471 -26.33 -17.12 26.48
C ALA A 471 -26.56 -15.65 26.07
N PHE A 472 -25.50 -14.84 25.98
CA PHE A 472 -25.60 -13.41 25.67
C PHE A 472 -25.53 -13.12 24.16
N ASN A 473 -24.76 -13.87 23.38
CA ASN A 473 -24.62 -13.63 21.94
C ASN A 473 -25.95 -13.55 21.16
N PRO A 474 -27.00 -14.35 21.44
CA PRO A 474 -28.32 -14.16 20.82
C PRO A 474 -28.95 -12.78 21.09
N ARG A 475 -28.61 -12.13 22.21
CA ARG A 475 -29.05 -10.77 22.54
C ARG A 475 -28.34 -9.73 21.69
N ILE A 476 -27.10 -9.97 21.24
CA ILE A 476 -26.39 -9.07 20.32
C ILE A 476 -27.14 -8.97 19.00
N TYR A 477 -27.64 -10.07 18.44
CA TYR A 477 -28.50 -10.03 17.25
C TYR A 477 -29.79 -9.25 17.50
N LYS A 478 -30.38 -9.37 18.69
CA LYS A 478 -31.57 -8.60 19.04
C LYS A 478 -31.28 -7.11 19.14
N ILE A 479 -30.18 -6.72 19.79
CA ILE A 479 -29.68 -5.34 19.84
C ILE A 479 -29.48 -4.82 18.42
N ALA A 480 -28.75 -5.56 17.58
CA ALA A 480 -28.46 -5.17 16.22
C ALA A 480 -29.72 -4.95 15.37
N SER A 481 -30.69 -5.87 15.48
CA SER A 481 -32.00 -5.74 14.83
C SER A 481 -32.78 -4.52 15.28
N ASP A 482 -32.71 -4.14 16.56
CA ASP A 482 -33.43 -2.96 17.08
C ASP A 482 -32.86 -1.63 16.54
N TYR A 483 -31.58 -1.61 16.18
CA TYR A 483 -30.89 -0.43 15.63
C TYR A 483 -30.70 -0.47 14.11
N GLY A 484 -31.14 -1.56 13.45
CA GLY A 484 -30.97 -1.75 12.01
C GLY A 484 -29.50 -1.83 11.59
N ILE A 485 -28.64 -2.43 12.42
CA ILE A 485 -27.21 -2.57 12.14
C ILE A 485 -26.85 -4.05 11.87
N PRO A 486 -25.83 -4.33 11.05
CA PRO A 486 -25.36 -5.68 10.79
C PRO A 486 -24.55 -6.26 11.95
N VAL A 487 -24.42 -7.59 11.96
CA VAL A 487 -23.65 -8.36 12.94
C VAL A 487 -22.49 -9.08 12.26
N ALA A 488 -21.29 -8.99 12.83
CA ALA A 488 -20.16 -9.85 12.47
C ALA A 488 -20.21 -11.14 13.34
N PRO A 489 -20.45 -12.33 12.75
CA PRO A 489 -20.71 -13.57 13.50
C PRO A 489 -19.41 -14.27 13.94
N VAL A 490 -18.60 -13.59 14.76
CA VAL A 490 -17.26 -14.05 15.18
C VAL A 490 -17.32 -15.33 16.00
N TYR A 491 -18.20 -15.42 17.00
CA TYR A 491 -18.36 -16.61 17.84
C TYR A 491 -18.72 -17.83 17.00
N GLU A 492 -19.68 -17.66 16.10
CA GLU A 492 -20.20 -18.71 15.23
C GLU A 492 -19.13 -19.16 14.23
N ALA A 493 -18.39 -18.22 13.65
CA ALA A 493 -17.30 -18.52 12.72
C ALA A 493 -16.23 -19.41 13.37
N ILE A 494 -15.86 -19.14 14.63
CA ILE A 494 -14.88 -19.96 15.36
C ILE A 494 -15.49 -21.32 15.74
N THR A 495 -16.64 -21.32 16.40
CA THR A 495 -17.23 -22.52 17.03
C THR A 495 -17.86 -23.50 16.05
N ALA A 496 -18.13 -23.09 14.80
CA ALA A 496 -18.57 -24.00 13.73
C ALA A 496 -17.51 -25.05 13.37
N ASN A 497 -16.25 -24.85 13.75
CA ASN A 497 -15.16 -25.74 13.42
C ASN A 497 -14.89 -26.78 14.51
N ARG A 498 -14.78 -28.05 14.11
CA ARG A 498 -14.48 -29.14 15.05
C ARG A 498 -13.10 -28.98 15.69
N GLY A 499 -13.08 -28.96 17.03
CA GLY A 499 -11.86 -28.80 17.84
C GLY A 499 -11.34 -27.36 17.87
N TRP A 500 -12.22 -26.37 17.68
CA TRP A 500 -11.87 -24.95 17.73
C TRP A 500 -11.17 -24.57 19.04
N GLU A 501 -11.50 -25.24 20.15
CA GLU A 501 -10.93 -25.00 21.48
C GLU A 501 -9.41 -25.18 21.50
N THR A 502 -8.90 -26.14 20.72
CA THR A 502 -7.46 -26.44 20.68
C THR A 502 -6.76 -25.76 19.52
N LYS A 503 -7.48 -25.50 18.43
CA LYS A 503 -6.92 -24.98 17.18
C LYS A 503 -6.86 -23.45 17.13
N TYR A 504 -7.86 -22.78 17.69
CA TYR A 504 -8.09 -21.35 17.43
C TYR A 504 -8.04 -20.48 18.67
N MET A 505 -7.92 -21.08 19.85
CA MET A 505 -7.83 -20.35 21.11
C MET A 505 -6.42 -20.42 21.67
N ASP A 506 -5.95 -19.31 22.23
CA ASP A 506 -4.71 -19.25 22.99
C ASP A 506 -4.91 -19.92 24.36
N ARG A 507 -4.19 -21.03 24.55
CA ARG A 507 -4.25 -21.86 25.76
C ARG A 507 -3.56 -21.24 26.97
N SER A 508 -2.72 -20.23 26.79
CA SER A 508 -2.07 -19.55 27.92
C SER A 508 -2.99 -18.53 28.61
N THR A 509 -3.99 -18.01 27.89
CA THR A 509 -4.91 -16.98 28.40
C THR A 509 -6.33 -17.48 28.56
N GLY A 510 -6.76 -18.39 27.67
CA GLY A 510 -8.08 -19.00 27.64
C GLY A 510 -9.21 -18.07 27.17
N ASN A 511 -8.94 -16.79 26.90
CA ASN A 511 -9.96 -15.82 26.48
C ASN A 511 -9.58 -15.02 25.24
N HIS A 512 -8.49 -15.40 24.55
CA HIS A 512 -8.09 -14.77 23.30
C HIS A 512 -8.02 -15.81 22.19
N PRO A 513 -8.47 -15.48 20.98
CA PRO A 513 -8.10 -16.23 19.80
C PRO A 513 -6.57 -16.22 19.61
N ASN A 514 -6.01 -17.32 19.10
CA ASN A 514 -4.64 -17.32 18.58
C ASN A 514 -4.62 -16.77 17.14
N ASP A 515 -3.48 -16.77 16.45
CA ASP A 515 -3.38 -16.24 15.07
C ASP A 515 -4.39 -16.84 14.10
N ALA A 516 -4.60 -18.16 14.16
CA ALA A 516 -5.57 -18.85 13.33
C ALA A 516 -7.02 -18.51 13.74
N GLY A 517 -7.27 -18.31 15.03
CA GLY A 517 -8.55 -17.79 15.52
C GLY A 517 -8.84 -16.35 15.11
N TYR A 518 -7.82 -15.49 15.10
CA TYR A 518 -7.94 -14.12 14.62
C TYR A 518 -8.32 -14.04 13.14
N GLN A 519 -7.96 -15.03 12.33
CA GLN A 519 -8.42 -15.08 10.94
C GLN A 519 -9.95 -15.12 10.86
N PHE A 520 -10.62 -15.88 11.72
CA PHE A 520 -12.09 -15.90 11.77
C PHE A 520 -12.69 -14.56 12.23
N VAL A 521 -12.00 -13.83 13.11
CA VAL A 521 -12.43 -12.48 13.51
C VAL A 521 -12.37 -11.54 12.30
N VAL A 522 -11.25 -11.56 11.57
CA VAL A 522 -11.04 -10.76 10.35
C VAL A 522 -12.08 -11.12 9.29
N ASP A 523 -12.22 -12.41 8.96
CA ASP A 523 -13.13 -12.89 7.93
C ASP A 523 -14.60 -12.53 8.23
N ALA A 524 -15.01 -12.64 9.50
CA ALA A 524 -16.36 -12.30 9.92
C ALA A 524 -16.67 -10.82 9.70
N PHE A 525 -15.78 -9.92 10.15
CA PHE A 525 -15.95 -8.48 9.92
C PHE A 525 -15.82 -8.12 8.44
N PHE A 526 -14.82 -8.66 7.74
CA PHE A 526 -14.57 -8.37 6.33
C PHE A 526 -15.79 -8.73 5.48
N LYS A 527 -16.32 -9.95 5.65
CA LYS A 527 -17.51 -10.40 4.93
C LYS A 527 -18.73 -9.53 5.22
N THR A 528 -18.93 -9.13 6.48
CA THR A 528 -20.05 -8.24 6.84
C THR A 528 -19.88 -6.86 6.19
N ILE A 529 -18.67 -6.30 6.20
CA ILE A 529 -18.35 -5.02 5.57
C ILE A 529 -18.59 -5.10 4.06
N THR A 530 -18.03 -6.08 3.36
CA THR A 530 -18.18 -6.19 1.90
C THR A 530 -19.62 -6.41 1.48
N THR A 531 -20.41 -7.16 2.26
CA THR A 531 -21.86 -7.31 2.02
C THR A 531 -22.58 -5.95 2.12
N GLU A 532 -22.26 -5.14 3.12
CA GLU A 532 -22.85 -3.81 3.27
C GLU A 532 -22.41 -2.84 2.17
N ILE A 533 -21.18 -2.97 1.67
CA ILE A 533 -20.68 -2.24 0.50
C ILE A 533 -21.51 -2.60 -0.75
N GLU A 534 -21.68 -3.89 -1.03
CA GLU A 534 -22.47 -4.39 -2.17
C GLU A 534 -23.93 -3.94 -2.13
N ASN A 535 -24.51 -3.85 -0.93
CA ASN A 535 -25.87 -3.37 -0.72
C ASN A 535 -26.01 -1.84 -0.82
N GLY A 536 -24.93 -1.10 -1.08
CA GLY A 536 -24.90 0.36 -1.09
C GLY A 536 -25.01 0.98 0.31
N GLY A 537 -24.90 0.17 1.35
CA GLY A 537 -25.04 0.57 2.75
C GLY A 537 -23.82 1.30 3.30
N LEU A 538 -22.63 1.16 2.69
CA LEU A 538 -21.37 1.75 3.18
C LEU A 538 -20.80 2.92 2.33
N TYR A 539 -21.36 3.21 1.16
CA TYR A 539 -21.02 4.40 0.36
C TYR A 539 -21.73 5.68 0.81
#